data_AF-A0A7V5J1W5-F1
#
_entry.id   AF-A0A7V5J1W5-F1
#
_cell.length_a   1.000
_cell.length_b   1.000
_cell.length_c   1.000
_cell.angle_alpha   90.00
_cell.angle_beta   90.00
_cell.angle_gamma   90.00
#
_symmetry.space_group_name_H-M   'P 1'
#
loop_
_entity.id
_entity.type
_entity.pdbx_description
1 polymer ?
#
loop_
_entity_poly.entity_id
_entity_poly.type
_entity_poly.pdbx_seq_one_letter_code
_entity_poly.pdbx_strand_id
1 'polypeptide(L)'
;EVNIEKFADKASLHIGKLSEHPGRKIRLRVEPGKYIVSRSTSLIVKVTHIKEKSGNLFLGVDSGFNHLVRPAMYGAYHHVVNLSAVYRGETEKLPAKVAGYICETGDIFSELGISRPRKGDYLAILSAGAYGSSMSGYYNDEGDRGGTYAQR
;
A
#
# COMPACT_ATOMS: atom_id res chain seq x y z
N GLU A 1 9.72 7.91 -3.87
CA GLU A 1 9.27 8.47 -2.58
C GLU A 1 9.72 9.94 -2.51
N VAL A 2 8.99 10.80 -1.81
CA VAL A 2 9.32 12.24 -1.73
C VAL A 2 10.45 12.44 -0.72
N ASN A 3 11.53 13.10 -1.13
CA ASN A 3 12.60 13.52 -0.22
C ASN A 3 12.24 14.91 0.34
N ILE A 4 11.95 14.97 1.64
CA ILE A 4 11.46 16.19 2.30
C ILE A 4 12.53 17.29 2.37
N GLU A 5 13.79 16.92 2.56
CA GLU A 5 14.92 17.87 2.60
C GLU A 5 15.09 18.54 1.24
N LYS A 6 15.11 17.74 0.17
CA LYS A 6 15.20 18.26 -1.20
C LYS A 6 14.00 19.13 -1.58
N PHE A 7 12.81 18.79 -1.06
CA PHE A 7 11.63 19.64 -1.21
C PHE A 7 11.81 20.97 -0.47
N ALA A 8 12.25 20.93 0.80
CA ALA A 8 12.49 22.10 1.62
C ALA A 8 13.54 23.04 1.02
N ASP A 9 14.66 22.49 0.52
CA ASP A 9 15.72 23.25 -0.15
C ASP A 9 15.18 24.01 -1.37
N LYS A 10 14.47 23.29 -2.25
CA LYS A 10 13.88 23.89 -3.45
C LYS A 10 12.81 24.93 -3.10
N ALA A 11 11.94 24.64 -2.13
CA ALA A 11 10.89 25.55 -1.72
C ALA A 11 11.49 26.83 -1.13
N SER A 12 12.47 26.70 -0.24
CA SER A 12 13.15 27.83 0.41
C SER A 12 13.82 28.75 -0.60
N LEU A 13 14.48 28.20 -1.63
CA LEU A 13 15.07 28.99 -2.71
C LEU A 13 14.04 29.85 -3.45
N HIS A 14 12.87 29.29 -3.77
CA HIS A 14 11.83 30.02 -4.51
C HIS A 14 11.14 31.06 -3.62
N ILE A 15 10.89 30.74 -2.35
CA ILE A 15 10.28 31.66 -1.39
C ILE A 15 11.22 32.84 -1.09
N GLY A 16 12.54 32.57 -1.02
CA GLY A 16 13.56 33.61 -0.90
C GLY A 16 13.44 34.64 -2.02
N LYS A 17 13.47 34.20 -3.28
CA LYS A 17 13.30 35.07 -4.47
C LYS A 17 11.98 35.83 -4.47
N LEU A 18 10.88 35.19 -4.10
CA LEU A 18 9.58 35.86 -4.03
C LEU A 18 9.51 36.89 -2.89
N SER A 19 10.30 36.71 -1.83
CA SER A 19 10.36 37.64 -0.70
C SER A 19 11.29 38.85 -0.96
N GLU A 20 12.11 38.81 -2.02
CA GLU A 20 12.93 39.95 -2.47
C GLU A 20 12.08 41.05 -3.15
N HIS A 21 10.85 40.74 -3.57
CA HIS A 21 9.92 41.75 -4.06
C HIS A 21 9.47 42.66 -2.90
N PRO A 22 9.63 43.99 -3.02
CA PRO A 22 9.39 44.91 -1.90
C PRO A 22 7.95 44.81 -1.38
N GLY A 23 7.83 44.45 -0.09
CA GLY A 23 6.59 44.60 0.69
C GLY A 23 5.89 43.33 1.16
N ARG A 24 6.39 42.11 0.87
CA ARG A 24 5.72 40.86 1.35
C ARG A 24 6.70 39.80 1.85
N LYS A 25 6.74 39.62 3.18
CA LYS A 25 7.37 38.43 3.80
C LYS A 25 6.45 37.22 3.58
N ILE A 26 6.90 36.26 2.79
CA ILE A 26 6.11 35.07 2.48
C ILE A 26 6.40 33.97 3.51
N ARG A 27 5.35 33.33 4.02
CA ARG A 27 5.44 32.14 4.87
C ARG A 27 4.86 30.95 4.12
N LEU A 28 5.66 29.89 3.97
CA LEU A 28 5.19 28.62 3.43
C LEU A 28 4.46 27.82 4.52
N ARG A 29 3.31 27.28 4.15
CA ARG A 29 2.59 26.26 4.90
C ARG A 29 2.35 25.07 3.96
N VAL A 30 2.47 23.86 4.47
CA VAL A 30 2.28 22.62 3.72
C VAL A 30 1.36 21.69 4.50
N GLU A 31 0.57 20.88 3.78
CA GLU A 31 -0.38 19.92 4.37
C GLU A 31 -0.04 18.48 3.91
N PRO A 32 1.11 17.92 4.31
CA PRO A 32 1.61 16.67 3.76
C PRO A 32 0.94 15.45 4.43
N GLY A 33 -0.39 15.37 4.41
CA GLY A 33 -1.16 14.34 5.13
C GLY A 33 -0.72 12.91 4.79
N LYS A 34 -0.73 12.55 3.50
CA LYS A 34 -0.27 11.23 3.03
C LYS A 34 1.17 10.93 3.44
N TYR A 35 2.06 11.91 3.39
CA TYR A 35 3.47 11.71 3.73
C TYR A 35 3.64 11.26 5.19
N ILE A 36 2.86 11.86 6.10
CA ILE A 36 2.89 11.55 7.53
C ILE A 36 2.30 10.16 7.80
N VAL A 37 1.12 9.86 7.27
CA VAL A 37 0.36 8.68 7.69
C VAL A 37 0.54 7.45 6.80
N SER A 38 1.08 7.58 5.57
CA SER A 38 1.09 6.45 4.64
C SER A 38 1.83 5.24 5.20
N ARG A 39 2.99 5.44 5.84
CA ARG A 39 3.86 4.36 6.33
C ARG A 39 3.55 3.90 7.76
N SER A 40 2.58 4.51 8.44
CA SER A 40 2.24 4.18 9.83
C SER A 40 1.41 2.90 9.95
N THR A 41 0.83 2.42 8.86
CA THR A 41 -0.11 1.28 8.90
C THR A 41 0.09 0.36 7.70
N SER A 42 -0.05 -0.93 7.93
CA SER A 42 -0.09 -1.98 6.92
C SER A 42 -1.45 -2.70 6.97
N LEU A 43 -1.92 -3.18 5.83
CA LEU A 43 -3.07 -4.07 5.77
C LEU A 43 -2.58 -5.51 5.86
N ILE A 44 -2.95 -6.21 6.93
CA ILE A 44 -2.59 -7.61 7.16
C ILE A 44 -3.69 -8.48 6.59
N VAL A 45 -3.32 -9.43 5.73
CA VAL A 45 -4.25 -10.33 5.05
C VAL A 45 -3.75 -11.76 5.16
N LYS A 46 -4.65 -12.73 5.07
CA LYS A 46 -4.36 -14.17 5.10
C LYS A 46 -4.54 -14.77 3.71
N VAL A 47 -3.59 -15.60 3.30
CA VAL A 47 -3.68 -16.36 2.05
C VAL A 47 -4.77 -17.42 2.17
N THR A 48 -5.81 -17.32 1.35
CA THR A 48 -6.95 -18.25 1.35
C THR A 48 -6.76 -19.38 0.35
N HIS A 49 -6.15 -19.09 -0.79
CA HIS A 49 -5.87 -20.06 -1.84
C HIS A 49 -4.66 -19.67 -2.69
N ILE A 50 -4.02 -20.68 -3.28
CA ILE A 50 -2.87 -20.52 -4.17
C ILE A 50 -3.17 -21.30 -5.44
N LYS A 51 -3.04 -20.64 -6.59
CA LYS A 51 -3.09 -21.28 -7.91
C LYS A 51 -1.75 -21.03 -8.61
N GLU A 52 -1.26 -22.02 -9.33
CA GLU A 52 -0.06 -21.87 -10.14
C GLU A 52 -0.44 -21.96 -11.62
N LYS A 53 0.06 -21.01 -12.42
CA LYS A 53 -0.14 -21.02 -13.87
C LYS A 53 1.09 -20.47 -14.57
N SER A 54 1.67 -21.27 -15.45
CA SER A 54 2.80 -20.86 -16.30
C SER A 54 3.97 -20.27 -15.49
N GLY A 55 4.32 -20.88 -14.35
CA GLY A 55 5.40 -20.43 -13.46
C GLY A 55 5.08 -19.20 -12.61
N ASN A 56 3.85 -18.68 -12.64
CA ASN A 56 3.40 -17.58 -11.77
C ASN A 56 2.42 -18.08 -10.73
N LEU A 57 2.59 -17.62 -9.49
CA LEU A 57 1.67 -17.88 -8.39
C LEU A 57 0.55 -16.83 -8.38
N PHE A 58 -0.68 -17.27 -8.15
CA PHE A 58 -1.85 -16.42 -7.93
C PHE A 58 -2.35 -16.69 -6.52
N LEU A 59 -2.17 -15.70 -5.65
CA LEU A 59 -2.51 -15.75 -4.23
C LEU A 59 -3.82 -15.01 -4.03
N GLY A 60 -4.87 -15.73 -3.68
CA GLY A 60 -6.08 -15.12 -3.17
C GLY A 60 -5.95 -14.85 -1.68
N VAL A 61 -6.43 -13.69 -1.24
CA VAL A 61 -6.39 -13.28 0.17
C VAL A 61 -7.79 -12.97 0.71
N ASP A 62 -7.92 -12.88 2.03
CA ASP A 62 -9.16 -12.55 2.75
C ASP A 62 -9.44 -11.04 2.83
N SER A 63 -9.09 -10.31 1.77
CA SER A 63 -9.33 -8.86 1.64
C SER A 63 -9.58 -8.51 0.17
N GLY A 64 -10.06 -7.30 -0.12
CA GLY A 64 -10.22 -6.79 -1.49
C GLY A 64 -10.02 -5.28 -1.57
N PHE A 65 -10.23 -4.72 -2.76
CA PHE A 65 -10.19 -3.27 -2.98
C PHE A 65 -11.20 -2.51 -2.10
N ASN A 66 -12.25 -3.19 -1.61
CA ASN A 66 -13.19 -2.65 -0.65
C ASN A 66 -12.50 -2.25 0.67
N HIS A 67 -11.39 -2.89 1.04
CA HIS A 67 -10.56 -2.48 2.17
C HIS A 67 -9.46 -1.51 1.76
N LEU A 68 -8.80 -1.73 0.61
CA LEU A 68 -7.73 -0.86 0.11
C LEU A 68 -7.89 -0.62 -1.39
N VAL A 69 -8.64 0.43 -1.73
CA VAL A 69 -9.06 0.71 -3.12
C VAL A 69 -7.95 1.27 -4.01
N ARG A 70 -6.84 1.73 -3.41
CA ARG A 70 -5.81 2.55 -4.07
C ARG A 70 -5.15 1.88 -5.29
N PRO A 71 -4.78 0.58 -5.25
CA PRO A 71 -4.27 -0.11 -6.43
C PRO A 71 -5.28 -0.13 -7.57
N ALA A 72 -6.55 -0.46 -7.28
CA ALA A 72 -7.62 -0.56 -8.27
C ALA A 72 -8.03 0.81 -8.85
N MET A 73 -8.09 1.85 -8.01
CA MET A 73 -8.60 3.16 -8.42
C MET A 73 -7.59 3.99 -9.22
N TYR A 74 -6.31 3.93 -8.85
CA TYR A 74 -5.29 4.80 -9.45
C TYR A 74 -3.90 4.16 -9.53
N GLY A 75 -3.83 2.82 -9.55
CA GLY A 75 -2.57 2.09 -9.78
C GLY A 75 -1.53 2.28 -8.68
N ALA A 76 -1.96 2.54 -7.44
CA ALA A 76 -1.02 2.75 -6.34
C ALA A 76 -0.21 1.50 -6.06
N TYR A 77 1.12 1.63 -6.06
CA TYR A 77 2.00 0.55 -5.63
C TYR A 77 2.01 0.39 -4.12
N HIS A 78 1.88 -0.87 -3.67
CA HIS A 78 2.08 -1.29 -2.29
C HIS A 78 3.04 -2.47 -2.26
N HIS A 79 4.06 -2.39 -1.40
CA HIS A 79 4.97 -3.50 -1.19
C HIS A 79 4.29 -4.58 -0.35
N VAL A 80 4.39 -5.85 -0.76
CA VAL A 80 3.81 -6.98 -0.04
C VAL A 80 4.91 -7.83 0.56
N VAL A 81 4.79 -8.14 1.84
CA VAL A 81 5.73 -8.98 2.59
C VAL A 81 4.99 -10.19 3.13
N ASN A 82 5.51 -11.40 2.92
CA ASN A 82 5.01 -12.60 3.58
C ASN A 82 5.61 -12.68 4.99
N LEU A 83 4.82 -12.29 6.00
CA LEU A 83 5.26 -12.28 7.40
C LEU A 83 5.57 -13.69 7.91
N SER A 84 4.77 -14.66 7.50
CA SER A 84 4.95 -16.05 7.89
C SER A 84 6.24 -16.65 7.31
N ALA A 85 6.59 -16.32 6.06
CA ALA A 85 7.86 -16.72 5.46
C ALA A 85 9.07 -16.06 6.14
N VAL A 86 8.97 -14.77 6.49
CA VAL A 86 10.02 -14.08 7.27
C VAL A 86 10.25 -14.78 8.61
N TYR A 87 9.19 -15.15 9.32
CA TYR A 87 9.28 -15.89 10.58
C TYR A 87 9.97 -17.27 10.40
N ARG A 88 9.79 -17.91 9.24
CA ARG A 88 10.46 -19.17 8.88
C ARG A 88 11.90 -19.00 8.37
N GLY A 89 12.38 -17.76 8.18
CA GLY A 89 13.70 -17.49 7.59
C GLY A 89 13.77 -17.69 6.07
N GLU A 90 12.62 -17.69 5.38
CA GLU A 90 12.53 -17.91 3.92
C GLU A 90 12.64 -16.59 3.15
N THR A 91 13.71 -16.42 2.38
CA THR A 91 14.02 -15.16 1.65
C THR A 91 13.89 -15.26 0.13
N GLU A 92 13.84 -16.47 -0.41
CA GLU A 92 13.70 -16.71 -1.86
C GLU A 92 12.33 -16.23 -2.35
N LYS A 93 12.33 -15.33 -3.34
CA LYS A 93 11.12 -14.75 -3.92
C LYS A 93 10.71 -15.47 -5.20
N LEU A 94 9.44 -15.82 -5.29
CA LEU A 94 8.81 -16.39 -6.47
C LEU A 94 7.87 -15.36 -7.11
N PRO A 95 7.80 -15.27 -8.45
CA PRO A 95 6.83 -14.42 -9.14
C PRO A 95 5.40 -14.74 -8.67
N ALA A 96 4.70 -13.71 -8.19
CA ALA A 96 3.37 -13.86 -7.62
C ALA A 96 2.48 -12.66 -7.91
N LYS A 97 1.19 -12.93 -8.00
CA LYS A 97 0.11 -11.96 -8.05
C LYS A 97 -0.76 -12.14 -6.82
N VAL A 98 -0.93 -11.07 -6.05
CA VAL A 98 -1.79 -11.03 -4.85
C VAL A 98 -3.10 -10.38 -5.27
N ALA A 99 -4.17 -11.18 -5.29
CA ALA A 99 -5.51 -10.76 -5.66
C ALA A 99 -6.44 -10.89 -4.44
N GLY A 100 -7.43 -10.00 -4.37
CA GLY A 100 -8.45 -10.08 -3.33
C GLY A 100 -9.53 -11.12 -3.63
N TYR A 101 -10.57 -11.14 -2.81
CA TYR A 101 -11.68 -12.08 -2.94
C TYR A 101 -12.81 -11.58 -3.85
N ILE A 102 -12.79 -10.31 -4.26
CA ILE A 102 -13.86 -9.74 -5.07
C ILE A 102 -13.74 -10.30 -6.49
N CYS A 103 -14.86 -10.76 -7.04
CA CYS A 103 -14.96 -11.27 -8.40
C CYS A 103 -14.89 -10.17 -9.46
N GLU A 104 -13.93 -9.25 -9.33
CA GLU A 104 -13.70 -8.14 -10.27
C GLU A 104 -12.25 -8.15 -10.73
N THR A 105 -12.03 -7.88 -12.01
CA THR A 105 -10.70 -7.98 -12.65
C THR A 105 -9.67 -7.06 -12.01
N GLY A 106 -10.13 -5.93 -11.47
CA GLY A 106 -9.30 -4.93 -10.81
C GLY A 106 -8.90 -5.24 -9.37
N ASP A 107 -9.38 -6.34 -8.77
CA ASP A 107 -9.10 -6.67 -7.36
C ASP A 107 -7.70 -7.27 -7.13
N ILE A 108 -6.69 -6.45 -7.39
CA ILE A 108 -5.27 -6.82 -7.39
C ILE A 108 -4.51 -5.87 -6.49
N PHE A 109 -3.81 -6.41 -5.49
CA PHE A 109 -2.96 -5.63 -4.59
C PHE A 109 -1.52 -5.50 -5.08
N SER A 110 -0.98 -6.53 -5.73
CA SER A 110 0.41 -6.57 -6.19
C SER A 110 0.65 -7.64 -7.24
N GLU A 111 1.63 -7.40 -8.11
CA GLU A 111 2.09 -8.33 -9.16
C GLU A 111 3.62 -8.51 -9.10
N LEU A 112 4.19 -8.55 -7.89
CA LEU A 112 5.62 -8.71 -7.65
C LEU A 112 5.95 -9.99 -6.89
N GLY A 113 7.20 -10.41 -7.00
CA GLY A 113 7.67 -11.63 -6.34
C GLY A 113 7.63 -11.56 -4.80
N ILE A 114 7.22 -12.67 -4.19
CA ILE A 114 7.05 -12.82 -2.73
C ILE A 114 7.75 -14.08 -2.22
N SER A 115 8.19 -14.06 -0.96
CA SER A 115 8.73 -15.26 -0.31
C SER A 115 7.71 -16.40 -0.33
N ARG A 116 8.19 -17.63 -0.54
CA ARG A 116 7.39 -18.84 -0.80
C ARG A 116 6.09 -18.89 0.03
N PRO A 117 4.93 -18.63 -0.60
CA PRO A 117 3.66 -18.53 0.11
C PRO A 117 3.05 -19.91 0.39
N ARG A 118 2.35 -20.03 1.51
CA ARG A 118 1.52 -21.19 1.86
C ARG A 118 0.10 -20.73 2.16
N LYS A 119 -0.88 -21.61 1.93
CA LYS A 119 -2.25 -21.35 2.37
C LYS A 119 -2.24 -21.14 3.89
N GLY A 120 -2.88 -20.07 4.35
CA GLY A 120 -2.91 -19.67 5.74
C GLY A 120 -1.76 -18.75 6.19
N ASP A 121 -0.75 -18.49 5.34
CA ASP A 121 0.26 -17.48 5.64
C ASP A 121 -0.36 -16.08 5.74
N TYR A 122 0.24 -15.23 6.58
CA TYR A 122 -0.12 -13.83 6.69
C TYR A 122 0.80 -12.96 5.84
N LEU A 123 0.20 -12.08 5.05
CA LEU A 123 0.88 -11.08 4.24
C LEU A 123 0.62 -9.69 4.81
N ALA A 124 1.63 -8.83 4.74
CA ALA A 124 1.50 -7.40 5.03
C ALA A 124 1.58 -6.61 3.74
N ILE A 125 0.50 -5.91 3.41
CA ILE A 125 0.45 -4.91 2.34
C ILE A 125 0.83 -3.57 2.97
N LEU A 126 2.08 -3.15 2.74
CA LEU A 126 2.67 -2.00 3.41
C LEU A 126 2.12 -0.67 2.88
N SER A 127 2.33 0.41 3.63
CA SER A 127 2.02 1.78 3.24
C SER A 127 0.51 2.07 3.05
N ALA A 128 -0.33 1.39 3.83
CA ALA A 128 -1.80 1.43 3.73
C ALA A 128 -2.45 2.48 4.67
N GLY A 129 -1.68 3.24 5.45
CA GLY A 129 -2.23 4.18 6.44
C GLY A 129 -2.88 5.44 5.87
N ALA A 130 -2.58 5.80 4.61
CA ALA A 130 -3.25 6.89 3.91
C ALA A 130 -4.28 6.34 2.93
N TYR A 131 -5.52 6.84 3.00
CA TYR A 131 -6.61 6.53 2.07
C TYR A 131 -6.91 5.02 1.93
N GLY A 132 -6.55 4.23 2.93
CA GLY A 132 -6.96 2.83 3.05
C GLY A 132 -8.32 2.77 3.73
N SER A 133 -8.32 2.69 5.06
CA SER A 133 -9.55 2.65 5.88
C SER A 133 -10.54 3.78 5.55
N SER A 134 -10.08 5.02 5.35
CA SER A 134 -10.98 6.15 5.07
C SER A 134 -11.72 6.06 3.72
N MET A 135 -11.25 5.22 2.81
CA MET A 135 -11.87 4.96 1.50
C MET A 135 -12.41 3.52 1.41
N SER A 136 -12.47 2.82 2.54
CA SER A 136 -13.07 1.48 2.58
C SER A 136 -14.59 1.54 2.44
N GLY A 137 -15.19 0.45 1.99
CA GLY A 137 -16.63 0.36 1.78
C GLY A 137 -17.13 -1.08 1.66
N TYR A 138 -18.41 -1.22 1.35
CA TYR A 138 -19.13 -2.50 1.29
C TYR A 138 -19.44 -2.91 -0.14
N TYR A 139 -18.41 -3.07 -0.97
CA TYR A 139 -18.61 -3.49 -2.35
C TYR A 139 -19.20 -4.91 -2.40
N ASN A 140 -20.22 -5.15 -3.23
CA ASN A 140 -20.97 -6.43 -3.29
C ASN A 140 -21.59 -6.90 -1.95
N ASP A 141 -21.94 -5.98 -1.04
CA ASP A 141 -22.35 -6.30 0.34
C ASP A 141 -21.29 -7.10 1.13
N GLU A 142 -20.05 -7.12 0.62
CA GLU A 142 -18.88 -7.67 1.26
C GLU A 142 -18.29 -6.59 2.17
N GLY A 143 -18.71 -6.61 3.45
CA GLY A 143 -18.09 -5.80 4.50
C GLY A 143 -16.76 -6.37 4.99
N ASP A 144 -16.51 -6.22 6.29
CA ASP A 144 -15.33 -6.80 6.94
C ASP A 144 -15.45 -8.33 7.01
N ARG A 145 -14.91 -9.02 6.00
CA ARG A 145 -14.79 -10.49 5.97
C ARG A 145 -13.40 -10.98 6.38
N GLY A 146 -12.53 -10.09 6.87
CA GLY A 146 -11.12 -10.35 7.10
C GLY A 146 -10.26 -9.17 6.68
N GLY A 147 -8.94 -9.31 6.79
CA GLY A 147 -8.01 -8.22 6.48
C GLY A 147 -8.01 -7.11 7.54
N THR A 148 -6.97 -7.02 8.37
CA THR A 148 -6.92 -6.06 9.48
C THR A 148 -5.84 -5.00 9.27
N TYR A 149 -6.18 -3.73 9.53
CA TYR A 149 -5.20 -2.65 9.59
C TYR A 149 -4.36 -2.75 10.86
N ALA A 150 -3.05 -2.97 10.69
CA ALA A 150 -2.08 -2.98 11.78
C ALA A 150 -1.22 -1.72 11.75
N GLN A 151 -1.26 -0.94 12.84
CA GLN A 151 -0.40 0.21 13.01
C GLN A 151 1.01 -0.22 13.41
N ARG A 152 2.01 0.55 12.99
CA ARG A 152 3.41 0.35 13.30
C ARG A 152 3.77 0.85 14.69
#